data_AF-A0A7Y5E4C5-F1
#
_entry.id   AF-A0A7Y5E4C5-F1
#
_cell.length_a   1.000
_cell.length_b   1.000
_cell.length_c   1.000
_cell.angle_alpha   90.00
_cell.angle_beta   90.00
_cell.angle_gamma   90.00
#
_symmetry.space_group_name_H-M   'P 1'
#
loop_
_entity.id
_entity.type
_entity.pdbx_description
1 polymer ?
#
loop_
_entity_poly.entity_id
_entity_poly.type
_entity_poly.pdbx_seq_one_letter_code
_entity_poly.pdbx_strand_id
1 'polypeptide(L)'
;MKIRHKIRQKLLDNLPRTLLVLASLLLLASGYQFSLWWKAHQLNIAYDNKTLLKQSLNNSEYLHAYSIGYLLASQNKPVEASKAFNIAEVTQDSELRARAKYAIGNVHFEAAIASSNIEKGGSHRRAVERVLLAREAYKGALRIKPDMYDARYNLELIDRLSPEKRSEGYENTPDGTIGLQPYQQNGTALMKDNTRRGLP
;
A
#
# COMPACT_ATOMS: atom_id res chain seq x y z
N MET A 1 -25.40 45.79 38.97
CA MET A 1 -26.43 44.72 38.95
C MET A 1 -27.27 44.65 37.66
N LYS A 2 -27.73 45.78 37.08
CA LYS A 2 -28.64 45.78 35.90
C LYS A 2 -28.10 45.12 34.61
N ILE A 3 -26.80 45.19 34.34
CA ILE A 3 -26.18 44.64 33.11
C ILE A 3 -26.25 43.10 33.08
N ARG A 4 -25.97 42.43 34.22
CA ARG A 4 -26.08 40.96 34.33
C ARG A 4 -27.52 40.47 34.11
N HIS A 5 -28.52 41.25 34.50
CA HIS A 5 -29.92 40.86 34.36
C HIS A 5 -30.42 40.94 32.91
N LYS A 6 -30.03 42.00 32.18
CA LYS A 6 -30.32 42.15 30.74
C LYS A 6 -29.67 41.05 29.90
N ILE A 7 -28.43 40.67 30.23
CA ILE A 7 -27.73 39.58 29.54
C ILE A 7 -28.44 38.24 29.77
N ARG A 8 -28.86 37.95 31.02
CA ARG A 8 -29.62 36.72 31.34
C ARG A 8 -30.96 36.64 30.62
N GLN A 9 -31.74 37.72 30.59
CA GLN A 9 -33.01 37.74 29.85
C GLN A 9 -32.80 37.54 28.35
N LYS A 10 -31.86 38.27 27.75
CA LYS A 10 -31.54 38.13 26.32
C LYS A 10 -31.04 36.73 25.95
N LEU A 11 -30.37 36.03 26.87
CA LEU A 11 -29.99 34.63 26.72
C LEU A 11 -31.20 33.70 26.78
N LEU A 12 -32.09 33.86 27.76
CA LEU A 12 -33.29 33.05 27.92
C LEU A 12 -34.27 33.22 26.76
N ASP A 13 -34.43 34.44 26.25
CA ASP A 13 -35.34 34.75 25.13
C ASP A 13 -34.87 34.12 23.81
N ASN A 14 -33.55 34.00 23.62
CA ASN A 14 -32.96 33.40 22.42
C ASN A 14 -32.68 31.90 22.55
N LEU A 15 -32.66 31.37 23.78
CA LEU A 15 -32.39 29.97 24.09
C LEU A 15 -33.23 28.99 23.24
N PRO A 16 -34.58 29.11 23.13
CA PRO A 16 -35.36 28.19 22.32
C PRO A 16 -34.98 28.23 20.83
N ARG A 17 -34.68 29.41 20.28
CA ARG A 17 -34.22 29.54 18.88
C ARG A 17 -32.86 28.90 18.67
N THR A 18 -31.93 29.11 19.61
CA THR A 18 -30.60 28.48 19.54
C THR A 18 -30.67 26.97 19.64
N LEU A 19 -31.54 26.44 20.53
CA LEU A 19 -31.75 25.00 20.66
C LEU A 19 -32.38 24.40 19.39
N LEU A 20 -33.35 25.09 18.78
CA LEU A 20 -33.94 24.65 17.51
C LEU A 20 -32.91 24.59 16.39
N VAL A 21 -32.09 25.63 16.21
CA VAL A 21 -31.03 25.64 15.20
C VAL A 21 -30.02 24.51 15.44
N LEU A 22 -29.59 24.32 16.69
CA LEU A 22 -28.69 23.23 17.06
C LEU A 22 -29.30 21.86 16.78
N ALA A 23 -30.58 21.65 17.15
CA ALA A 23 -31.29 20.41 16.90
C ALA A 23 -31.43 20.12 15.39
N SER A 24 -31.71 21.14 14.57
CA SER A 24 -31.76 21.00 13.11
C SER A 24 -30.39 20.62 12.53
N LEU A 25 -29.30 21.24 12.99
CA LEU A 25 -27.94 20.88 12.57
C LEU A 25 -27.58 19.45 12.95
N LEU A 26 -27.94 19.01 14.16
CA LEU A 26 -27.71 17.64 14.63
C LEU A 26 -28.53 16.62 13.83
N LEU A 27 -29.79 16.94 13.50
CA LEU A 27 -30.62 16.10 12.64
C LEU A 27 -29.98 15.94 11.25
N LEU A 28 -29.53 17.03 10.62
CA LEU A 28 -28.83 16.96 9.34
C LEU A 28 -27.54 16.13 9.42
N ALA A 29 -26.74 16.31 10.46
CA ALA A 29 -25.53 15.53 10.69
C ALA A 29 -25.85 14.03 10.86
N SER A 30 -26.88 13.70 11.64
CA SER A 30 -27.30 12.30 11.84
C SER A 30 -27.80 11.65 10.55
N GLY A 31 -28.59 12.38 9.74
CA GLY A 31 -29.05 11.89 8.45
C GLY A 31 -27.90 11.63 7.46
N TYR A 32 -26.89 12.50 7.47
CA TYR A 32 -25.68 12.31 6.69
C TYR A 32 -24.91 11.06 7.12
N GLN A 33 -24.68 10.88 8.43
CA GLN A 33 -23.99 9.71 8.96
C GLN A 33 -24.75 8.41 8.68
N PHE A 34 -26.08 8.43 8.82
CA PHE A 34 -26.93 7.31 8.46
C PHE A 34 -26.81 6.93 6.97
N SER A 35 -26.74 7.92 6.08
CA SER A 35 -26.52 7.69 4.65
C SER A 35 -25.18 7.03 4.36
N LEU A 36 -24.10 7.46 5.03
CA LEU A 36 -22.78 6.82 4.91
C LEU A 36 -22.80 5.38 5.43
N TRP A 37 -23.40 5.14 6.59
CA TRP A 37 -23.55 3.81 7.16
C TRP A 37 -24.34 2.88 6.24
N TRP A 38 -25.45 3.36 5.67
CA TRP A 38 -26.27 2.59 4.74
C TRP A 38 -25.48 2.19 3.48
N LYS A 39 -24.71 3.12 2.91
CA LYS A 39 -23.83 2.83 1.76
C LYS A 39 -22.78 1.76 2.11
N ALA A 40 -22.15 1.87 3.28
CA ALA A 40 -21.18 0.87 3.74
C ALA A 40 -21.83 -0.50 3.96
N HIS A 41 -23.03 -0.55 4.53
CA HIS A 41 -23.79 -1.78 4.73
C HIS A 41 -24.12 -2.46 3.39
N GLN A 42 -24.54 -1.70 2.38
CA GLN A 42 -24.79 -2.23 1.03
C GLN A 42 -23.53 -2.81 0.38
N LEU A 43 -22.38 -2.12 0.54
CA LEU A 43 -21.10 -2.63 0.05
C LEU A 43 -20.68 -3.93 0.77
N ASN A 44 -20.91 -4.04 2.08
CA ASN A 44 -20.61 -5.25 2.84
C ASN A 44 -21.47 -6.45 2.36
N ILE A 45 -22.77 -6.24 2.15
CA ILE A 45 -23.64 -7.27 1.58
C ILE A 45 -23.14 -7.68 0.19
N ALA A 46 -22.79 -6.70 -0.65
CA ALA A 46 -22.30 -6.95 -2.00
C ALA A 46 -20.93 -7.67 -2.01
N TYR A 47 -20.11 -7.41 -0.99
CA TYR A 47 -18.83 -8.09 -0.76
C TYR A 47 -19.06 -9.56 -0.38
N ASP A 48 -19.92 -9.81 0.62
CA ASP A 48 -20.21 -11.15 1.13
C ASP A 48 -20.81 -12.06 0.04
N ASN A 49 -21.74 -11.52 -0.75
CA ASN A 49 -22.36 -12.27 -1.85
C ASN A 49 -21.58 -12.21 -3.18
N LYS A 50 -20.41 -11.57 -3.19
CA LYS A 50 -19.50 -11.41 -4.34
C LYS A 50 -20.11 -10.68 -5.55
N THR A 51 -21.24 -9.99 -5.39
CA THR A 51 -21.89 -9.25 -6.49
C THR A 51 -21.11 -8.01 -6.93
N LEU A 52 -20.18 -7.51 -6.09
CA LEU A 52 -19.27 -6.41 -6.44
C LEU A 52 -18.52 -6.64 -7.76
N LEU A 53 -18.17 -7.89 -8.09
CA LEU A 53 -17.41 -8.20 -9.32
C LEU A 53 -18.22 -8.03 -10.60
N LYS A 54 -19.54 -7.97 -10.50
CA LYS A 54 -20.43 -7.73 -11.65
C LYS A 54 -20.59 -6.23 -11.94
N GLN A 55 -20.17 -5.39 -11.00
CA GLN A 55 -20.29 -3.94 -11.09
C GLN A 55 -19.06 -3.37 -11.80
N SER A 56 -19.26 -2.33 -12.60
CA SER A 56 -18.18 -1.67 -13.34
C SER A 56 -17.34 -0.80 -12.40
N LEU A 57 -16.01 -0.84 -12.55
CA LEU A 57 -15.12 0.10 -11.88
C LEU A 57 -15.37 1.53 -12.40
N ASN A 58 -15.71 2.43 -11.48
CA ASN A 58 -15.84 3.86 -11.74
C ASN A 58 -14.68 4.62 -11.08
N ASN A 59 -14.00 5.48 -11.84
CA ASN A 59 -12.81 6.21 -11.38
C ASN A 59 -13.10 7.28 -10.31
N SER A 60 -14.37 7.62 -10.07
CA SER A 60 -14.78 8.55 -9.00
C SER A 60 -15.27 7.84 -7.73
N GLU A 61 -15.47 6.51 -7.76
CA GLU A 61 -16.03 5.76 -6.64
C GLU A 61 -14.93 4.99 -5.88
N TYR A 62 -14.10 5.73 -5.16
CA TYR A 62 -12.89 5.20 -4.52
C TYR A 62 -13.14 4.07 -3.50
N LEU A 63 -14.18 4.21 -2.66
CA LEU A 63 -14.52 3.17 -1.66
C LEU A 63 -15.02 1.89 -2.33
N HIS A 64 -15.78 2.04 -3.42
CA HIS A 64 -16.26 0.93 -4.21
C HIS A 64 -15.10 0.21 -4.92
N ALA A 65 -14.19 0.97 -5.54
CA ALA A 65 -12.97 0.44 -6.15
C ALA A 65 -12.08 -0.29 -5.14
N TYR A 66 -11.91 0.26 -3.92
CA TYR A 66 -11.20 -0.42 -2.85
C TYR A 66 -11.85 -1.77 -2.48
N SER A 67 -13.18 -1.80 -2.38
CA SER A 67 -13.94 -3.01 -2.04
C SER A 67 -13.82 -4.09 -3.12
N ILE A 68 -13.89 -3.70 -4.40
CA ILE A 68 -13.63 -4.59 -5.54
C ILE A 68 -12.20 -5.13 -5.48
N GLY A 69 -11.21 -4.26 -5.24
CA GLY A 69 -9.80 -4.65 -5.13
C GLY A 69 -9.56 -5.70 -4.05
N TYR A 70 -10.17 -5.53 -2.88
CA TYR A 70 -10.06 -6.47 -1.77
C TYR A 70 -10.62 -7.86 -2.12
N LEU A 71 -11.78 -7.90 -2.77
CA LEU A 71 -12.38 -9.16 -3.22
C LEU A 71 -11.54 -9.82 -4.33
N LEU A 72 -11.00 -9.04 -5.28
CA LEU A 72 -10.11 -9.56 -6.32
C LEU A 72 -8.81 -10.13 -5.75
N ALA A 73 -8.21 -9.47 -4.76
CA ALA A 73 -7.04 -9.97 -4.06
C ALA A 73 -7.32 -11.33 -3.39
N SER A 74 -8.46 -11.45 -2.69
CA SER A 74 -8.88 -12.74 -2.09
C SER A 74 -9.13 -13.86 -3.10
N GLN A 75 -9.37 -13.53 -4.37
CA GLN A 75 -9.53 -14.48 -5.47
C GLN A 75 -8.22 -14.77 -6.22
N ASN A 76 -7.09 -14.35 -5.68
CA ASN A 76 -5.77 -14.48 -6.31
C ASN A 76 -5.72 -13.84 -7.70
N LYS A 77 -6.38 -12.68 -7.87
CA LYS A 77 -6.37 -11.85 -9.09
C LYS A 77 -5.57 -10.56 -8.85
N PRO A 78 -4.24 -10.64 -8.69
CA PRO A 78 -3.43 -9.53 -8.22
C PRO A 78 -3.38 -8.36 -9.21
N VAL A 79 -3.45 -8.61 -10.51
CA VAL A 79 -3.38 -7.56 -11.54
C VAL A 79 -4.62 -6.67 -11.50
N GLU A 80 -5.79 -7.29 -11.45
CA GLU A 80 -7.07 -6.60 -11.36
C GLU A 80 -7.25 -5.93 -10.00
N ALA A 81 -6.81 -6.58 -8.91
CA ALA A 81 -6.79 -6.00 -7.59
C ALA A 81 -5.96 -4.71 -7.54
N SER A 82 -4.72 -4.74 -8.07
CA SER A 82 -3.87 -3.55 -8.16
C SER A 82 -4.54 -2.42 -8.95
N LYS A 83 -5.19 -2.70 -10.08
CA LYS A 83 -5.92 -1.67 -10.84
C LYS A 83 -7.00 -0.99 -10.00
N ALA A 84 -7.79 -1.79 -9.29
CA ALA A 84 -8.86 -1.28 -8.43
C ALA A 84 -8.32 -0.46 -7.24
N PHE A 85 -7.22 -0.93 -6.62
CA PHE A 85 -6.58 -0.16 -5.54
C PHE A 85 -5.93 1.13 -6.03
N ASN A 86 -5.36 1.18 -7.24
CA ASN A 86 -4.80 2.40 -7.81
C ASN A 86 -5.89 3.47 -8.03
N ILE A 87 -7.12 3.07 -8.37
CA ILE A 87 -8.26 3.99 -8.42
C ILE A 87 -8.55 4.52 -7.01
N ALA A 88 -8.60 3.64 -6.00
CA ALA A 88 -8.85 4.07 -4.62
C ALA A 88 -7.73 4.97 -4.06
N GLU A 89 -6.48 4.79 -4.49
CA GLU A 89 -5.31 5.55 -4.03
C GLU A 89 -5.38 7.03 -4.40
N VAL A 90 -6.06 7.42 -5.48
CA VAL A 90 -6.11 8.84 -5.88
C VAL A 90 -7.14 9.67 -5.11
N THR A 91 -7.83 9.07 -4.14
CA THR A 91 -8.81 9.76 -3.30
C THR A 91 -8.19 10.87 -2.45
N GLN A 92 -9.02 11.87 -2.13
CA GLN A 92 -8.66 12.94 -1.18
C GLN A 92 -8.78 12.52 0.28
N ASP A 93 -9.52 11.44 0.56
CA ASP A 93 -9.63 10.85 1.90
C ASP A 93 -8.29 10.19 2.28
N SER A 94 -7.58 10.80 3.24
CA SER A 94 -6.28 10.32 3.68
C SER A 94 -6.32 8.91 4.26
N GLU A 95 -7.40 8.55 4.96
CA GLU A 95 -7.57 7.23 5.57
C GLU A 95 -7.73 6.17 4.50
N LEU A 96 -8.65 6.38 3.54
CA LEU A 96 -8.85 5.45 2.43
C LEU A 96 -7.61 5.37 1.53
N ARG A 97 -6.92 6.48 1.28
CA ARG A 97 -5.68 6.51 0.50
C ARG A 97 -4.57 5.70 1.15
N ALA A 98 -4.39 5.83 2.47
CA ALA A 98 -3.41 5.04 3.21
C ALA A 98 -3.73 3.54 3.13
N ARG A 99 -5.01 3.16 3.29
CA ARG A 99 -5.48 1.77 3.15
C ARG A 99 -5.26 1.23 1.74
N ALA A 100 -5.53 2.01 0.70
CA ALA A 100 -5.28 1.62 -0.69
C ALA A 100 -3.79 1.35 -0.93
N LYS A 101 -2.89 2.25 -0.47
CA LYS A 101 -1.44 2.02 -0.54
C LYS A 101 -1.00 0.77 0.21
N TYR A 102 -1.51 0.55 1.41
CA TYR A 102 -1.25 -0.67 2.17
C TYR A 102 -1.70 -1.92 1.41
N ALA A 103 -2.89 -1.91 0.82
CA ALA A 103 -3.41 -3.02 0.03
C ALA A 103 -2.58 -3.30 -1.23
N ILE A 104 -2.11 -2.25 -1.93
CA ILE A 104 -1.14 -2.39 -3.05
C ILE A 104 0.14 -3.08 -2.56
N GLY A 105 0.63 -2.69 -1.38
CA GLY A 105 1.78 -3.33 -0.73
C GLY A 105 1.56 -4.83 -0.51
N ASN A 106 0.40 -5.21 0.04
CA ASN A 106 0.04 -6.61 0.25
C ASN A 106 0.01 -7.41 -1.05
N VAL A 107 -0.62 -6.87 -2.11
CA VAL A 107 -0.66 -7.54 -3.42
C VAL A 107 0.75 -7.78 -3.97
N HIS A 108 1.64 -6.79 -3.85
CA HIS A 108 3.02 -6.96 -4.29
C HIS A 108 3.80 -7.94 -3.42
N PHE A 109 3.57 -7.94 -2.11
CA PHE A 109 4.25 -8.85 -1.21
C PHE A 109 3.84 -10.31 -1.43
N GLU A 110 2.54 -10.57 -1.60
CA GLU A 110 2.04 -11.89 -2.00
C GLU A 110 2.62 -12.34 -3.35
N ALA A 111 2.69 -11.43 -4.33
CA ALA A 111 3.31 -11.72 -5.62
C ALA A 111 4.82 -12.01 -5.49
N ALA A 112 5.52 -11.39 -4.53
CA ALA A 112 6.92 -11.68 -4.24
C ALA A 112 7.11 -13.09 -3.69
N ILE A 113 6.26 -13.50 -2.74
CA ILE A 113 6.25 -14.84 -2.15
C ILE A 113 5.93 -15.89 -3.23
N ALA A 114 4.95 -15.63 -4.10
CA ALA A 114 4.66 -16.52 -5.22
C ALA A 114 5.83 -16.64 -6.20
N SER A 115 6.52 -15.52 -6.48
CA SER A 115 7.64 -15.46 -7.42
C SER A 115 8.94 -16.06 -6.87
N SER A 116 9.07 -16.26 -5.55
CA SER A 116 10.26 -16.84 -4.94
C SER A 116 10.31 -18.38 -5.08
N ASN A 117 9.20 -19.02 -5.44
CA ASN A 117 9.14 -20.45 -5.68
C ASN A 117 9.68 -20.81 -7.07
N ILE A 118 11.00 -21.04 -7.16
CA ILE A 118 11.70 -21.35 -8.42
C ILE A 118 11.19 -22.65 -9.05
N GLU A 119 10.90 -23.68 -8.24
CA GLU A 119 10.38 -24.97 -8.70
C GLU A 119 9.04 -24.84 -9.44
N LYS A 120 8.25 -23.81 -9.12
CA LYS A 120 6.98 -23.48 -9.78
C LYS A 120 7.10 -22.41 -10.87
N GLY A 121 8.30 -22.20 -11.42
CA GLY A 121 8.54 -21.22 -12.49
C GLY A 121 8.73 -19.77 -11.99
N GLY A 122 8.97 -19.61 -10.69
CA GLY A 122 9.38 -18.34 -10.09
C GLY A 122 10.75 -17.86 -10.56
N SER A 123 11.07 -16.61 -10.25
CA SER A 123 12.36 -16.00 -10.56
C SER A 123 12.78 -15.11 -9.40
N HIS A 124 14.02 -15.30 -8.95
CA HIS A 124 14.60 -14.47 -7.88
C HIS A 124 14.50 -12.98 -8.23
N ARG A 125 14.82 -12.60 -9.48
CA ARG A 125 14.71 -11.22 -9.96
C ARG A 125 13.30 -10.65 -9.80
N ARG A 126 12.27 -11.40 -10.24
CA ARG A 126 10.86 -10.98 -10.08
C ARG A 126 10.48 -10.85 -8.61
N ALA A 127 10.94 -11.77 -7.77
CA ALA A 127 10.69 -11.68 -6.32
C ALA A 127 11.30 -10.41 -5.72
N VAL A 128 12.54 -10.06 -6.08
CA VAL A 128 13.19 -8.81 -5.63
C VAL A 128 12.43 -7.58 -6.09
N GLU A 129 12.08 -7.51 -7.38
CA GLU A 129 11.31 -6.39 -7.93
C GLU A 129 9.98 -6.20 -7.17
N ARG A 130 9.27 -7.29 -6.87
CA ARG A 130 8.01 -7.26 -6.11
C ARG A 130 8.20 -6.83 -4.65
N VAL A 131 9.27 -7.26 -4.00
CA VAL A 131 9.63 -6.81 -2.64
C VAL A 131 9.84 -5.29 -2.60
N LEU A 132 10.55 -4.72 -3.58
CA LEU A 132 10.79 -3.28 -3.63
C LEU A 132 9.50 -2.49 -3.83
N LEU A 133 8.61 -2.94 -4.70
CA LEU A 133 7.29 -2.32 -4.89
C LEU A 133 6.43 -2.38 -3.62
N ALA A 134 6.42 -3.51 -2.92
CA ALA A 134 5.69 -3.66 -1.67
C ALA A 134 6.23 -2.72 -0.58
N ARG A 135 7.55 -2.65 -0.43
CA ARG A 135 8.25 -1.74 0.50
C ARG A 135 7.86 -0.28 0.24
N GLU A 136 7.92 0.18 -1.00
CA GLU A 136 7.56 1.57 -1.34
C GLU A 136 6.09 1.89 -1.10
N ALA A 137 5.20 0.93 -1.34
CA ALA A 137 3.78 1.07 -1.04
C ALA A 137 3.52 1.19 0.48
N TYR A 138 4.14 0.35 1.30
CA TYR A 138 4.01 0.44 2.77
C TYR A 138 4.60 1.74 3.33
N LYS A 139 5.79 2.15 2.88
CA LYS A 139 6.34 3.47 3.23
C LYS A 139 5.40 4.59 2.82
N GLY A 140 4.78 4.48 1.64
CA GLY A 140 3.78 5.44 1.17
C GLY A 140 2.53 5.50 2.05
N ALA A 141 2.04 4.35 2.54
CA ALA A 141 0.94 4.31 3.50
C ALA A 141 1.32 5.01 4.81
N LEU A 142 2.53 4.75 5.34
CA LEU A 142 3.03 5.35 6.57
C LEU A 142 3.32 6.84 6.47
N ARG A 143 3.70 7.35 5.28
CA ARG A 143 3.80 8.78 5.02
C ARG A 143 2.45 9.51 5.17
N ILE A 144 1.34 8.83 4.87
CA ILE A 144 -0.01 9.40 4.99
C ILE A 144 -0.57 9.17 6.40
N LYS A 145 -0.40 7.96 6.92
CA LYS A 145 -0.92 7.52 8.22
C LYS A 145 0.22 6.91 9.05
N PRO A 146 1.00 7.72 9.78
CA PRO A 146 2.16 7.24 10.53
C PRO A 146 1.82 6.23 11.64
N ASP A 147 0.58 6.25 12.13
CA ASP A 147 0.08 5.36 13.18
C ASP A 147 -0.38 3.98 12.66
N MET A 148 -0.35 3.73 11.35
CA MET A 148 -0.80 2.46 10.74
C MET A 148 0.11 1.28 11.12
N TYR A 149 -0.27 0.55 12.18
CA TYR A 149 0.51 -0.56 12.73
C TYR A 149 0.73 -1.68 11.71
N ASP A 150 -0.29 -2.07 10.96
CA ASP A 150 -0.21 -3.17 10.00
C ASP A 150 0.83 -2.90 8.89
N ALA A 151 0.90 -1.66 8.41
CA ALA A 151 1.89 -1.26 7.41
C ALA A 151 3.31 -1.25 7.99
N ARG A 152 3.49 -0.85 9.25
CA ARG A 152 4.78 -0.95 9.95
C ARG A 152 5.23 -2.38 10.13
N TYR A 153 4.33 -3.24 10.59
CA TYR A 153 4.59 -4.66 10.77
C TYR A 153 4.99 -5.33 9.45
N ASN A 154 4.24 -5.11 8.37
CA ASN A 154 4.55 -5.71 7.07
C ASN A 154 5.83 -5.15 6.45
N LEU A 155 6.14 -3.87 6.66
CA LEU A 155 7.42 -3.28 6.24
C LEU A 155 8.60 -3.94 6.96
N GLU A 156 8.50 -4.12 8.28
CA GLU A 156 9.53 -4.82 9.06
C GLU A 156 9.68 -6.28 8.63
N LEU A 157 8.55 -6.96 8.37
CA LEU A 157 8.55 -8.33 7.86
C LEU A 157 9.29 -8.41 6.51
N ILE A 158 9.00 -7.48 5.59
CA ILE A 158 9.72 -7.38 4.32
C ILE A 158 11.22 -7.15 4.55
N ASP A 159 11.61 -6.27 5.47
CA ASP A 159 13.01 -5.97 5.74
C ASP A 159 13.78 -7.18 6.30
N ARG A 160 13.10 -8.04 7.06
CA ARG A 160 13.65 -9.31 7.55
C ARG A 160 13.79 -10.35 6.42
N LEU A 161 12.88 -10.34 5.44
CA LEU A 161 12.85 -11.29 4.33
C LEU A 161 13.68 -10.85 3.12
N SER A 162 13.96 -9.54 3.01
CA SER A 162 14.65 -8.92 1.88
C SER A 162 16.03 -9.55 1.67
N PRO A 163 16.37 -9.92 0.43
CA PRO A 163 17.70 -10.38 0.09
C PRO A 163 18.80 -9.37 0.40
N GLU A 164 18.50 -8.09 0.60
CA GLU A 164 19.50 -7.05 0.87
C GLU A 164 20.37 -7.36 2.12
N LYS A 165 19.77 -7.94 3.17
CA LYS A 165 20.52 -8.50 4.31
C LYS A 165 21.24 -9.81 4.00
N ARG A 166 20.77 -10.58 3.01
CA ARG A 166 21.51 -11.74 2.50
C ARG A 166 22.67 -11.31 1.59
N SER A 167 22.54 -10.20 0.86
CA SER A 167 23.57 -9.63 -0.01
C SER A 167 24.62 -8.89 0.80
N GLU A 168 24.30 -8.25 1.92
CA GLU A 168 25.31 -7.77 2.89
C GLU A 168 26.14 -8.94 3.48
N GLY A 169 25.55 -10.13 3.61
CA GLY A 169 26.28 -11.37 3.92
C GLY A 169 27.10 -11.94 2.75
N TYR A 170 26.72 -11.62 1.50
CA TYR A 170 27.38 -12.05 0.26
C TYR A 170 28.49 -11.06 -0.19
N GLU A 171 28.40 -9.79 0.17
CA GLU A 171 29.44 -8.76 -0.04
C GLU A 171 30.69 -8.99 0.82
N ASN A 172 30.61 -9.87 1.82
CA ASN A 172 31.78 -10.34 2.58
C ASN A 172 32.52 -11.52 1.90
N THR A 173 32.19 -11.84 0.65
CA THR A 173 33.03 -12.71 -0.19
C THR A 173 34.01 -11.81 -0.96
N PRO A 174 35.34 -12.04 -0.91
CA PRO A 174 36.32 -11.13 -1.53
C PRO A 174 36.24 -10.97 -3.05
N ASP A 175 35.31 -11.65 -3.72
CA ASP A 175 35.32 -11.81 -5.18
C ASP A 175 33.94 -11.57 -5.82
N GLY A 176 33.22 -10.54 -5.35
CA GLY A 176 31.87 -10.13 -5.76
C GLY A 176 31.62 -10.07 -7.27
N THR A 177 31.37 -11.24 -7.89
CA THR A 177 31.13 -11.38 -9.32
C THR A 177 29.74 -11.99 -9.56
N ILE A 178 28.73 -11.11 -9.61
CA ILE A 178 27.59 -11.31 -10.52
C ILE A 178 27.70 -10.24 -11.61
N GLY A 179 28.81 -10.29 -12.33
CA GLY A 179 28.99 -9.64 -13.61
C GLY A 179 29.30 -10.74 -14.60
N LEU A 180 28.61 -10.75 -15.74
CA LEU A 180 29.13 -11.39 -16.93
C LEU A 180 30.58 -10.92 -17.08
N GLN A 181 31.58 -11.78 -16.88
CA GLN A 181 32.93 -11.49 -17.32
C GLN A 181 33.00 -11.92 -18.80
N PRO A 182 33.00 -10.99 -19.79
CA PRO A 182 33.16 -11.39 -21.18
C PRO A 182 34.60 -11.84 -21.48
N TYR A 183 35.52 -11.74 -20.51
CA TYR A 183 36.96 -11.90 -20.72
C TYR A 183 37.62 -13.03 -19.94
N GLN A 184 36.89 -13.78 -19.11
CA GLN A 184 37.43 -14.97 -18.44
C GLN A 184 37.21 -16.29 -19.19
N GLN A 185 36.87 -16.23 -20.48
CA GLN A 185 36.83 -17.42 -21.33
C GLN A 185 38.19 -17.77 -21.98
N ASN A 186 39.25 -16.99 -21.74
CA ASN A 186 40.58 -17.23 -22.31
C ASN A 186 41.66 -17.40 -21.22
N GLY A 187 41.38 -18.24 -20.22
CA GLY A 187 42.33 -18.62 -19.17
C GLY A 187 43.46 -19.56 -19.62
N THR A 188 43.62 -19.83 -20.92
CA THR A 188 44.73 -20.61 -21.48
C THR A 188 45.55 -19.85 -22.54
N ALA A 189 45.19 -18.61 -22.89
CA ALA A 189 45.82 -17.89 -24.01
C ALA A 189 46.82 -16.78 -23.60
N LEU A 190 47.14 -16.63 -22.31
CA LEU A 190 48.18 -15.71 -21.84
C LEU A 190 49.21 -16.43 -20.96
N MET A 191 49.60 -17.64 -21.35
CA MET A 191 50.90 -18.19 -20.96
C MET A 191 51.98 -17.43 -21.71
N LYS A 192 52.56 -16.46 -21.01
CA LYS A 192 54.00 -16.22 -20.89
C LYS A 192 54.86 -16.90 -21.97
N ASP A 193 55.15 -16.18 -23.04
CA ASP A 193 56.43 -16.28 -23.73
C ASP A 193 56.94 -14.86 -23.97
N ASN A 194 57.66 -14.34 -22.96
CA ASN A 194 58.44 -13.12 -23.12
C ASN A 194 59.90 -13.44 -22.79
N THR A 195 60.57 -14.10 -23.74
CA THR A 195 62.00 -14.41 -23.71
C THR A 195 62.84 -13.37 -24.47
N ARG A 196 62.43 -12.10 -24.53
CA ARG A 196 63.27 -11.04 -25.12
C ARG A 196 63.15 -9.69 -24.40
N ARG A 197 64.00 -9.51 -23.39
CA ARG A 197 64.67 -8.27 -22.91
C ARG A 197 65.27 -8.61 -21.53
N GLY A 198 66.55 -8.82 -21.31
CA GLY A 198 67.77 -8.80 -22.12
C GLY A 198 68.91 -9.40 -21.27
N LEU A 199 70.04 -9.67 -21.92
CA LEU A 199 71.36 -10.06 -21.39
C LEU A 199 71.77 -9.28 -20.12
N PRO A 200 72.68 -9.79 -19.26
CA PRO A 200 73.97 -10.45 -19.58
C PRO A 200 73.92 -11.97 -19.79
#